data_AF-A0A1Y4MRN3-F1
#
_entry.id   AF-A0A1Y4MRN3-F1
#
_cell.length_a   1.000
_cell.length_b   1.000
_cell.length_c   1.000
_cell.angle_alpha   90.00
_cell.angle_beta   90.00
_cell.angle_gamma   90.00
#
_symmetry.space_group_name_H-M   'P 1'
#
loop_
_entity.id
_entity.type
_entity.pdbx_description
1 polymer ?
#
loop_
_entity_poly.entity_id
_entity_poly.type
_entity_poly.pdbx_seq_one_letter_code
_entity_poly.pdbx_strand_id
1 'polypeptide(L)'
;MHIKITFDKSSSSWEKDFEFNKLFTKSKVIYIMDCYRAYGYIYLNKIYELFGLKWNPYNDNTYWIWERDGELEISIIYDKKLGERIYIDILHKS
;
A
#
# COMPACT_ATOMS: atom_id res chain seq x y z
N MET A 1 -11.84 -5.64 7.94
CA MET A 1 -11.79 -5.15 6.53
C MET A 1 -10.51 -5.65 5.85
N HIS A 2 -10.59 -6.01 4.56
CA HIS A 2 -9.45 -6.45 3.76
C HIS A 2 -9.38 -5.63 2.46
N ILE A 3 -8.24 -4.98 2.21
CA ILE A 3 -7.98 -4.19 1.01
C ILE A 3 -6.74 -4.74 0.32
N LYS A 4 -6.84 -4.91 -1.01
CA LYS A 4 -5.75 -5.39 -1.84
C LYS A 4 -5.41 -4.36 -2.91
N ILE A 5 -4.19 -3.83 -2.84
CA ILE A 5 -3.66 -2.87 -3.81
C ILE A 5 -2.75 -3.62 -4.77
N THR A 6 -2.91 -3.38 -6.07
CA THR A 6 -2.02 -3.94 -7.11
C THR A 6 -1.05 -2.86 -7.56
N PHE A 7 0.24 -3.07 -7.32
CA PHE A 7 1.33 -2.27 -7.85
C PHE A 7 1.90 -2.99 -9.08
N ASP A 8 1.72 -2.39 -10.26
CA ASP A 8 2.13 -2.92 -11.56
C ASP A 8 2.47 -1.78 -12.53
N LYS A 9 2.68 -2.11 -13.80
CA LYS A 9 2.99 -1.16 -14.90
C LYS A 9 2.00 0.01 -15.09
N SER A 10 0.83 -0.01 -14.46
CA SER A 10 -0.08 1.14 -14.47
C SER A 10 0.36 2.27 -13.53
N SER A 11 1.27 1.98 -12.60
CA SER A 11 1.87 2.96 -11.71
C SER A 11 2.91 3.82 -12.44
N SER A 12 2.94 5.12 -12.13
CA SER A 12 4.02 6.02 -12.54
C SER A 12 5.37 5.72 -11.91
N SER A 13 5.40 4.90 -10.84
CA SER A 13 6.58 4.52 -10.07
C SER A 13 7.06 3.10 -10.39
N TRP A 14 6.47 2.43 -11.39
CA TRP A 14 6.84 1.07 -11.77
C TRP A 14 8.09 1.07 -12.66
N GLU A 15 9.09 0.31 -12.24
CA GLU A 15 10.36 0.15 -12.95
C GLU A 15 10.41 -1.13 -13.79
N LYS A 16 11.30 -1.15 -14.79
CA LYS A 16 11.52 -2.36 -15.63
C LYS A 16 12.14 -3.50 -14.83
N ASP A 17 13.02 -3.18 -13.90
CA ASP A 17 13.66 -4.17 -13.03
C ASP A 17 12.75 -4.48 -11.83
N PHE A 18 12.32 -5.74 -11.75
CA PHE A 18 11.42 -6.18 -10.70
C PHE A 18 12.05 -6.11 -9.30
N GLU A 19 13.37 -6.25 -9.16
CA GLU A 19 14.02 -6.12 -7.84
C GLU A 19 13.92 -4.70 -7.29
N PHE A 20 13.98 -3.68 -8.15
CA PHE A 20 13.72 -2.30 -7.73
C PHE A 20 12.28 -2.09 -7.27
N ASN A 21 11.30 -2.70 -7.96
CA ASN A 21 9.90 -2.64 -7.54
C ASN A 21 9.69 -3.31 -6.16
N LYS A 22 10.38 -4.43 -5.88
CA LYS A 22 10.34 -5.07 -4.55
C LYS A 22 10.93 -4.18 -3.47
N LEU A 23 12.12 -3.61 -3.72
CA LEU A 23 12.79 -2.71 -2.78
C LEU A 23 11.93 -1.48 -2.50
N PHE A 24 11.43 -0.83 -3.57
CA PHE A 24 10.52 0.30 -3.49
C PHE A 24 9.29 -0.02 -2.64
N THR A 25 8.62 -1.15 -2.91
CA THR A 25 7.42 -1.54 -2.18
C THR A 25 7.71 -1.75 -0.69
N LYS A 26 8.80 -2.45 -0.36
CA LYS A 26 9.21 -2.66 1.02
C LYS A 26 9.49 -1.33 1.74
N SER A 27 10.23 -0.42 1.11
CA SER A 27 10.52 0.90 1.66
C SER A 27 9.25 1.74 1.85
N LYS A 28 8.29 1.70 0.93
CA LYS A 28 7.02 2.42 1.04
C LYS A 28 6.14 1.87 2.16
N VAL A 29 6.06 0.55 2.33
CA VAL A 29 5.29 -0.04 3.44
C VAL A 29 5.86 0.37 4.80
N ILE A 30 7.19 0.37 4.95
CA ILE A 30 7.84 0.87 6.17
C ILE A 30 7.48 2.34 6.41
N TYR A 31 7.66 3.18 5.38
CA TYR A 31 7.34 4.61 5.46
C TYR A 31 5.87 4.88 5.83
N ILE A 32 4.94 4.12 5.25
CA ILE A 32 3.50 4.18 5.56
C ILE A 32 3.25 3.93 7.05
N MET A 33 3.87 2.88 7.61
CA MET A 33 3.71 2.55 9.03
C MET A 33 4.34 3.59 9.95
N ASP A 34 5.50 4.14 9.58
CA ASP A 34 6.15 5.21 10.35
C ASP A 34 5.31 6.49 10.34
N CYS A 35 4.78 6.88 9.19
CA CYS A 35 3.84 8.01 9.09
C CYS A 35 2.56 7.75 9.88
N TYR A 36 2.00 6.54 9.83
CA TYR A 36 0.79 6.21 10.56
C TYR A 36 0.98 6.32 12.07
N ARG A 37 2.12 5.83 12.59
CA ARG A 37 2.50 5.99 14.01
C ARG A 37 2.77 7.44 14.39
N ALA A 38 3.43 8.20 13.52
CA ALA A 38 3.83 9.58 13.82
C ALA A 38 2.66 10.57 13.74
N TYR A 39 1.76 10.41 12.77
CA TYR A 39 0.63 11.32 12.54
C TYR A 39 -0.65 10.87 13.24
N GLY A 40 -0.71 9.61 13.67
CA GLY A 40 -1.87 9.03 14.34
C GLY A 40 -3.03 8.70 13.40
N TYR A 41 -2.90 8.92 12.09
CA TYR A 41 -3.90 8.52 11.09
C TYR A 41 -3.28 8.29 9.71
N ILE A 42 -3.98 7.53 8.87
CA ILE A 42 -3.62 7.35 7.47
C ILE A 42 -4.85 7.14 6.59
N TYR A 43 -4.87 7.79 5.44
CA TYR A 43 -5.92 7.63 4.43
C TYR A 43 -5.48 6.67 3.33
N LEU A 44 -6.42 5.86 2.82
CA LEU A 44 -6.15 4.90 1.76
C LEU A 44 -5.69 5.57 0.47
N ASN A 45 -6.26 6.72 0.09
CA ASN A 45 -5.78 7.46 -1.09
C ASN A 45 -4.30 7.83 -0.99
N LYS A 46 -3.78 8.14 0.21
CA LYS A 46 -2.36 8.45 0.41
C LYS A 46 -1.47 7.25 0.13
N ILE A 47 -1.94 6.05 0.44
CA ILE A 47 -1.23 4.82 0.08
C ILE A 47 -1.18 4.68 -1.45
N TYR A 48 -2.30 4.88 -2.16
CA TYR A 48 -2.30 4.84 -3.63
C TYR A 48 -1.37 5.88 -4.25
N GLU A 49 -1.42 7.13 -3.76
CA GLU A 49 -0.53 8.22 -4.22
C GLU A 49 0.95 7.87 -4.02
N LEU A 50 1.33 7.28 -2.87
CA LEU A 50 2.71 6.87 -2.59
C LEU A 50 3.24 5.81 -3.56
N PHE A 51 2.34 4.96 -4.05
CA PHE A 51 2.64 3.95 -5.05
C PHE A 51 2.49 4.45 -6.48
N GLY A 52 2.24 5.74 -6.72
CA GLY A 52 2.05 6.28 -8.08
C GLY A 52 0.82 5.71 -8.79
N LEU A 53 -0.15 5.22 -8.03
CA LEU A 53 -1.36 4.58 -8.53
C LEU A 53 -2.50 5.58 -8.60
N LYS A 54 -3.32 5.47 -9.65
CA LYS A 54 -4.57 6.23 -9.71
C LYS A 54 -5.50 5.76 -8.61
N TRP A 55 -5.83 6.66 -7.69
CA TRP A 55 -6.89 6.44 -6.71
C TRP A 55 -8.23 6.29 -7.45
N ASN A 56 -8.98 5.22 -7.16
CA ASN A 56 -10.31 5.02 -7.71
C ASN A 56 -11.34 4.81 -6.59
N PRO A 57 -11.79 5.89 -5.93
CA PRO A 57 -12.82 5.83 -4.91
C PRO A 57 -14.17 5.67 -5.59
N TYR A 58 -14.78 4.49 -5.50
CA TYR A 58 -16.16 4.30 -5.96
C TYR A 58 -17.22 4.84 -4.99
N ASN A 59 -16.87 5.44 -3.82
CA ASN A 59 -17.67 6.49 -3.14
C ASN A 59 -17.17 6.93 -1.75
N ASP A 60 -16.15 6.29 -1.13
CA ASP A 60 -15.58 6.78 0.14
C ASP A 60 -14.08 6.51 0.27
N ASN A 61 -13.35 7.46 0.86
CA ASN A 61 -11.93 7.31 1.16
C ASN A 61 -11.74 6.74 2.56
N THR A 62 -11.50 5.44 2.63
CA THR A 62 -11.21 4.75 3.90
C THR A 62 -9.99 5.35 4.59
N TYR A 63 -10.07 5.47 5.90
CA TYR A 63 -8.97 5.93 6.73
C TYR A 63 -8.96 5.20 8.06
N TRP A 64 -7.78 5.18 8.67
CA TRP A 64 -7.55 4.58 9.98
C TRP A 64 -6.93 5.60 10.92
N ILE A 65 -7.26 5.49 12.20
CA ILE A 65 -6.74 6.30 13.29
C ILE A 65 -6.03 5.37 14.27
N TRP A 66 -4.75 5.63 14.56
CA TRP A 66 -3.88 4.79 15.36
C TRP A 66 -4.48 4.49 16.75
N GLU A 67 -5.00 5.51 17.43
CA GLU A 67 -5.59 5.37 18.77
C GLU A 67 -6.88 4.53 18.78
N ARG A 68 -7.65 4.55 17.68
CA ARG A 68 -8.94 3.85 17.56
C ARG A 68 -8.77 2.44 17.00
N ASP A 69 -7.97 2.31 15.96
CA ASP A 69 -7.89 1.13 15.10
C ASP A 69 -6.63 0.30 15.36
N GLY A 70 -5.66 0.85 16.10
CA GLY A 70 -4.38 0.22 16.37
C GLY A 70 -3.53 0.04 15.12
N GLU A 71 -2.65 -0.97 15.17
CA GLU A 71 -1.71 -1.27 14.10
C GLU A 71 -2.39 -1.97 12.91
N LEU A 72 -2.07 -1.52 11.70
CA LEU A 72 -2.51 -2.17 10.46
C LEU A 72 -1.57 -3.32 10.12
N GLU A 73 -2.15 -4.46 9.75
CA GLU A 73 -1.38 -5.58 9.19
C GLU A 73 -1.21 -5.34 7.69
N ILE A 74 -0.03 -4.85 7.28
CA ILE A 74 0.32 -4.66 5.86
C ILE A 74 1.31 -5.75 5.42
N SER A 75 0.95 -6.50 4.39
CA SER A 75 1.79 -7.56 3.82
C SER A 75 2.04 -7.35 2.33
N ILE A 76 3.21 -7.82 1.87
CA ILE A 76 3.63 -7.72 0.47
C ILE A 76 3.67 -9.11 -0.13
N ILE A 77 2.95 -9.31 -1.24
CA ILE A 77 2.91 -10.58 -1.98
C ILE A 77 3.46 -10.37 -3.38
N TYR A 78 4.55 -11.07 -3.69
CA TYR A 78 5.18 -11.02 -5.01
C TYR A 78 4.56 -12.05 -5.95
N ASP A 79 4.25 -11.64 -7.18
CA ASP A 79 3.89 -12.59 -8.23
C ASP A 79 5.14 -13.37 -8.67
N LYS A 80 5.27 -14.60 -8.17
CA LYS A 80 6.42 -15.47 -8.43
C LYS A 80 6.48 -16.01 -9.86
N LYS A 81 5.41 -15.90 -10.66
CA LYS A 81 5.37 -16.48 -12.01
C LYS A 81 5.83 -15.50 -13.07
N LEU A 82 5.37 -14.25 -12.98
CA LEU A 82 5.56 -13.27 -14.04
C LEU A 82 6.42 -12.08 -13.62
N GLY A 83 6.52 -11.77 -12.32
CA GLY A 83 7.25 -10.56 -11.86
C GLY A 83 6.64 -9.25 -12.40
N GLU A 84 5.39 -9.27 -12.84
CA GLU A 84 4.73 -8.14 -13.48
C GLU A 84 3.91 -7.29 -12.51
N ARG A 85 3.75 -7.75 -11.27
CA ARG A 85 2.92 -7.12 -10.25
C ARG A 85 3.34 -7.50 -8.84
N ILE A 86 3.07 -6.60 -7.91
CA ILE A 86 3.22 -6.80 -6.47
C ILE A 86 1.88 -6.45 -5.83
N TYR A 87 1.42 -7.29 -4.91
CA TYR A 87 0.22 -7.00 -4.14
C TYR A 87 0.60 -6.48 -2.76
N ILE A 88 -0.08 -5.41 -2.34
CA ILE A 88 -0.03 -4.89 -0.98
C ILE A 88 -1.38 -5.17 -0.35
N ASP A 89 -1.39 -6.13 0.58
CA ASP A 89 -2.59 -6.54 1.30
C ASP A 89 -2.64 -5.85 2.66
N ILE A 90 -3.70 -5.09 2.91
CA ILE A 90 -3.97 -4.38 4.15
C ILE A 90 -5.13 -5.08 4.85
N LEU A 91 -4.82 -5.65 6.01
CA LEU A 91 -5.77 -6.32 6.89
C LEU A 91 -5.98 -5.46 8.14
N HIS A 92 -7.24 -5.22 8.46
CA HIS A 92 -7.64 -4.61 9.71
C HIS A 92 -8.73 -5.47 10.34
N LYS A 93 -8.44 -6.01 11.53
CA LYS A 93 -9.41 -6.77 12.34
C LYS A 93 -10.31 -5.74 13.04
N SER A 94 -11.41 -5.41 12.38
CA SER A 94 -12.53 -4.67 12.98
C SER A 94 -13.20 -5.50 14.07
#